data_AF-A0A3N5YP50-F1
#
_entry.id   AF-A0A3N5YP50-F1
#
_cell.length_a   1.000
_cell.length_b   1.000
_cell.length_c   1.000
_cell.angle_alpha   90.00
_cell.angle_beta   90.00
_cell.angle_gamma   90.00
#
_symmetry.space_group_name_H-M   'P 1'
#
loop_
_entity.id
_entity.type
_entity.pdbx_description
1 polymer ?
#
loop_
_entity_poly.entity_id
_entity_poly.type
_entity_poly.pdbx_seq_one_letter_code
_entity_poly.pdbx_strand_id
1 'polypeptide(L)'
;MDNFWDRVLARIETKVNRHSFYTWFKPAVFMDDDGQTITVRVPDPLVRNWLLKHYSAVLTEALDEVGRKGSQVVFISEQFDRDTSEPDGDPFNDPAEARAAARAAGEPNAQPPGTLPAGDPQAPPSSATPTPVGPRVEPVPVTSLAGLNPRYSFDTFVVGPSKQFAEAAARAVAEAPSKSYNPLFIYGGVGLGKTHLMHAIGHYVLNHHPAKRMVYIAGERFMNELISAVRND
;
A
#
# COMPACT_ATOMS: atom_id res chain seq x y z
N MET A 1 -21.86 -28.00 -8.07
CA MET A 1 -21.33 -29.05 -7.18
C MET A 1 -20.65 -28.30 -6.07
N ASP A 2 -21.24 -28.26 -4.87
CA ASP A 2 -20.57 -27.68 -3.70
C ASP A 2 -19.40 -28.57 -3.35
N ASN A 3 -18.18 -28.13 -3.66
CA ASN A 3 -16.99 -28.86 -3.29
C ASN A 3 -16.72 -28.63 -1.80
N PHE A 4 -16.10 -29.62 -1.15
CA PHE A 4 -15.69 -29.53 0.25
C PHE A 4 -14.94 -28.22 0.55
N TRP A 5 -14.08 -27.80 -0.38
CA TRP A 5 -13.31 -26.57 -0.30
C TRP A 5 -14.19 -25.30 -0.30
N ASP A 6 -15.32 -25.28 -1.00
CA ASP A 6 -16.24 -24.13 -0.99
C ASP A 6 -16.84 -23.91 0.40
N ARG A 7 -17.08 -25.00 1.15
CA ARG A 7 -17.52 -24.91 2.55
C ARG A 7 -16.41 -24.37 3.46
N VAL A 8 -15.16 -24.78 3.23
CA VAL A 8 -14.01 -24.27 3.97
C VAL A 8 -13.82 -22.78 3.67
N LEU A 9 -13.88 -22.39 2.39
CA LEU A 9 -13.82 -21.00 1.96
C LEU A 9 -14.96 -20.15 2.56
N ALA A 10 -16.19 -20.66 2.62
CA ALA A 10 -17.31 -19.97 3.26
C ALA A 10 -17.05 -19.71 4.75
N ARG A 11 -16.39 -20.64 5.46
CA ARG A 11 -15.99 -20.42 6.86
C ARG A 11 -14.87 -19.40 6.98
N ILE A 12 -13.88 -19.48 6.10
CA ILE A 12 -12.77 -18.51 6.08
C ILE A 12 -13.29 -17.10 5.77
N GLU A 13 -14.22 -16.93 4.84
CA GLU A 13 -14.80 -15.62 4.48
C GLU A 13 -15.47 -14.92 5.69
N THR A 14 -15.99 -15.67 6.66
CA THR A 14 -16.54 -15.09 7.90
C THR A 14 -15.49 -14.71 8.94
N LYS A 15 -14.28 -15.29 8.85
CA LYS A 15 -13.18 -15.11 9.82
C LYS A 15 -12.12 -14.11 9.37
N VAL A 16 -12.01 -13.86 8.07
CA VAL A 16 -11.03 -12.92 7.50
C VAL A 16 -11.72 -11.75 6.82
N ASN A 17 -11.00 -10.64 6.64
CA ASN A 17 -11.55 -9.49 5.94
C ASN A 17 -11.79 -9.82 4.44
N ARG A 18 -12.77 -9.14 3.83
CA ARG A 18 -13.19 -9.39 2.44
C ARG A 18 -12.05 -9.21 1.43
N HIS A 19 -11.12 -8.28 1.64
CA HIS A 19 -10.00 -8.07 0.73
C HIS A 19 -9.03 -9.24 0.78
N SER A 20 -8.60 -9.62 1.99
CA SER A 20 -7.75 -10.78 2.26
C SER A 20 -8.34 -12.08 1.70
N PHE A 21 -9.65 -12.28 1.84
CA PHE A 21 -10.33 -13.44 1.23
C PHE A 21 -10.17 -13.46 -0.30
N TYR A 22 -10.47 -12.34 -0.97
CA TYR A 22 -10.43 -12.26 -2.43
C TYR A 22 -9.00 -12.29 -2.99
N THR A 23 -8.01 -11.82 -2.22
CA THR A 23 -6.61 -11.77 -2.66
C THR A 23 -5.92 -13.11 -2.45
N TRP A 24 -6.10 -13.75 -1.28
CA TRP A 24 -5.30 -14.92 -0.89
C TRP A 24 -6.04 -16.25 -1.07
N PHE A 25 -7.32 -16.29 -0.75
CA PHE A 25 -8.10 -17.54 -0.73
C PHE A 25 -8.88 -17.79 -2.02
N LYS A 26 -9.35 -16.74 -2.67
CA LYS A 26 -10.09 -16.86 -3.94
C LYS A 26 -9.27 -17.44 -5.11
N PRO A 27 -7.98 -17.12 -5.29
CA PRO A 27 -7.17 -17.79 -6.31
C PRO A 27 -6.72 -19.21 -5.88
N ALA A 28 -7.04 -19.64 -4.65
CA ALA A 28 -6.66 -20.96 -4.15
C ALA A 28 -7.63 -22.02 -4.67
N VAL A 29 -7.13 -22.90 -5.53
CA VAL A 29 -7.92 -23.93 -6.20
C VAL A 29 -7.68 -25.28 -5.53
N PHE A 30 -8.75 -25.91 -5.06
CA PHE A 30 -8.69 -27.27 -4.54
C PHE A 30 -8.19 -28.25 -5.58
N MET A 31 -7.20 -29.07 -5.22
CA MET A 31 -6.68 -30.12 -6.10
C MET A 31 -7.04 -31.51 -5.62
N ASP A 32 -6.71 -31.82 -4.37
CA ASP A 32 -6.84 -33.18 -3.87
C ASP A 32 -7.04 -33.22 -2.34
N ASP A 33 -7.64 -34.29 -1.85
CA ASP A 33 -7.90 -34.54 -0.43
C ASP A 33 -7.69 -36.01 -0.09
N ASP A 34 -6.57 -36.28 0.59
CA ASP A 34 -6.17 -37.63 1.01
C ASP A 34 -6.73 -38.01 2.39
N GLY A 35 -7.74 -37.29 2.90
CA GLY A 35 -8.30 -37.55 4.23
C GLY A 35 -7.55 -36.84 5.35
N GLN A 36 -6.21 -36.90 5.30
CA GLN A 36 -5.30 -36.31 6.30
C GLN A 36 -4.66 -35.00 5.82
N THR A 37 -4.45 -34.87 4.51
CA THR A 37 -3.80 -33.72 3.89
C THR A 37 -4.64 -33.20 2.74
N ILE A 38 -4.89 -31.89 2.73
CA ILE A 38 -5.66 -31.19 1.69
C ILE A 38 -4.67 -30.41 0.83
N THR A 39 -4.61 -30.76 -0.46
CA THR A 39 -3.71 -30.12 -1.41
C THR A 39 -4.44 -29.02 -2.17
N VAL A 40 -3.91 -27.80 -2.07
CA VAL A 40 -4.51 -26.60 -2.66
C VAL A 40 -3.49 -25.92 -3.56
N ARG A 41 -3.87 -25.63 -4.80
CA ARG A 41 -3.04 -24.87 -5.73
C ARG A 41 -3.17 -23.39 -5.45
N VAL A 42 -2.04 -22.71 -5.36
CA VAL A 42 -1.97 -21.24 -5.33
C VAL A 42 -1.13 -20.73 -6.51
N PRO A 43 -1.41 -19.53 -7.01
CA PRO A 43 -0.75 -19.01 -8.20
C PRO A 43 0.75 -18.75 -8.02
N ASP A 44 1.18 -18.44 -6.78
CA ASP A 44 2.53 -17.97 -6.49
C ASP A 44 3.07 -18.55 -5.16
N PRO A 45 4.37 -18.89 -5.06
CA PRO A 45 4.98 -19.41 -3.83
C PRO A 45 4.96 -18.40 -2.66
N LEU A 46 4.91 -17.10 -2.91
CA LEU A 46 4.76 -16.08 -1.87
C LEU A 46 3.38 -16.17 -1.22
N VAL A 47 2.32 -16.37 -2.02
CA VAL A 47 0.96 -16.60 -1.52
C VAL A 47 0.93 -17.84 -0.62
N ARG A 48 1.62 -18.92 -1.01
CA ARG A 48 1.76 -20.13 -0.18
C ARG A 48 2.38 -19.80 1.19
N ASN A 49 3.56 -19.19 1.20
CA ASN A 49 4.27 -18.89 2.45
C ASN A 49 3.47 -17.94 3.34
N TRP A 50 2.79 -16.99 2.71
CA TRP A 50 1.93 -16.04 3.39
C TRP A 50 0.75 -16.69 4.11
N LEU A 51 -0.01 -17.53 3.38
CA LEU A 51 -1.14 -18.27 3.93
C LEU A 51 -0.72 -19.19 5.07
N LEU A 52 0.41 -19.88 4.94
CA LEU A 52 0.96 -20.74 5.99
C LEU A 52 1.39 -19.95 7.23
N LYS A 53 2.00 -18.78 7.06
CA LYS A 53 2.53 -17.98 8.17
C LYS A 53 1.44 -17.24 8.94
N HIS A 54 0.50 -16.60 8.25
CA HIS A 54 -0.46 -15.69 8.88
C HIS A 54 -1.85 -16.29 9.07
N TYR A 55 -2.23 -17.27 8.25
CA TYR A 55 -3.57 -17.84 8.27
C TYR A 55 -3.61 -19.31 8.67
N SER A 56 -2.50 -19.89 9.12
CA SER A 56 -2.46 -21.27 9.62
C SER A 56 -3.51 -21.52 10.70
N ALA A 57 -3.61 -20.65 11.70
CA ALA A 57 -4.59 -20.77 12.77
C ALA A 57 -6.03 -20.74 12.25
N VAL A 58 -6.34 -19.79 11.35
CA VAL A 58 -7.68 -19.65 10.75
C VAL A 58 -8.04 -20.85 9.89
N LEU A 59 -7.06 -21.37 9.13
CA LEU A 59 -7.22 -22.57 8.31
C LEU A 59 -7.52 -23.79 9.19
N THR A 60 -6.75 -24.01 10.26
CA THR A 60 -7.00 -25.12 11.19
C THR A 60 -8.39 -25.01 11.83
N GLU A 61 -8.78 -23.82 12.27
CA GLU A 61 -10.09 -23.61 12.90
C GLU A 61 -11.25 -23.81 11.90
N ALA A 62 -11.07 -23.38 10.65
CA ALA A 62 -12.05 -23.61 9.58
C ALA A 62 -12.18 -25.09 9.22
N LEU A 63 -11.08 -25.86 9.21
CA LEU A 63 -11.10 -27.30 8.97
C LEU A 63 -11.78 -28.08 10.10
N ASP A 64 -11.52 -27.68 11.35
CA ASP A 64 -12.14 -28.27 12.54
C ASP A 64 -13.67 -28.11 12.51
N GLU A 65 -14.17 -26.93 12.13
CA GLU A 65 -15.60 -26.65 11.97
C GLU A 65 -16.26 -27.46 10.85
N VAL A 66 -15.50 -27.76 9.80
CA VAL A 66 -16.00 -28.54 8.65
C VAL A 66 -15.88 -30.06 8.94
N GLY A 67 -15.43 -30.44 10.15
CA GLY A 67 -15.37 -31.83 10.62
C GLY A 67 -14.09 -32.57 10.27
N ARG A 68 -13.04 -31.84 9.85
CA ARG A 68 -11.72 -32.36 9.46
C ARG A 68 -10.67 -32.03 10.52
N LYS A 69 -10.93 -32.51 11.74
CA LYS A 69 -10.05 -32.26 12.88
C LYS A 69 -8.67 -32.88 12.66
N GLY A 70 -7.63 -32.05 12.74
CA GLY A 70 -6.23 -32.46 12.60
C GLY A 70 -5.76 -32.66 11.15
N SER A 71 -6.53 -32.25 10.15
CA SER A 71 -6.07 -32.23 8.76
C SER A 71 -5.13 -31.06 8.49
N GLN A 72 -4.10 -31.27 7.66
CA GLN A 72 -3.17 -30.21 7.27
C GLN A 72 -3.46 -29.72 5.84
N VAL A 73 -3.31 -28.43 5.61
CA VAL A 73 -3.45 -27.83 4.27
C VAL A 73 -2.07 -27.59 3.70
N VAL A 74 -1.78 -28.25 2.58
CA VAL A 74 -0.53 -28.08 1.84
C VAL A 74 -0.83 -27.28 0.58
N PHE A 75 -0.22 -26.11 0.49
CA PHE A 75 -0.31 -25.30 -0.72
C PHE A 75 0.77 -25.71 -1.71
N ILE A 76 0.41 -25.83 -2.99
CA ILE A 76 1.32 -26.12 -4.11
C ILE A 76 1.25 -25.04 -5.19
N SER A 77 2.36 -24.75 -5.86
CA SER A 77 2.54 -23.76 -6.92
C SER A 77 3.45 -24.38 -7.98
N GLU A 78 3.11 -24.24 -9.26
CA GLU A 78 3.80 -24.92 -10.37
C GLU A 78 5.09 -24.22 -10.86
N GLN A 79 5.63 -23.26 -10.09
CA GLN A 79 6.87 -22.56 -10.48
C GLN A 79 8.09 -23.15 -9.77
N PHE A 80 9.06 -23.58 -10.59
CA PHE A 80 10.33 -24.22 -10.23
C PHE A 80 11.21 -23.33 -9.34
N ASP A 81 11.80 -23.97 -8.32
CA ASP A 81 12.87 -23.43 -7.48
C ASP A 81 14.05 -22.91 -8.33
N ARG A 82 14.24 -21.59 -8.32
CA ARG A 82 15.56 -20.96 -8.52
C ARG A 82 15.75 -19.94 -7.41
N ASP A 83 16.69 -20.24 -6.53
CA ASP A 83 17.26 -19.39 -5.48
C ASP A 83 16.25 -18.49 -4.74
N THR A 84 15.72 -19.03 -3.65
CA THR A 84 14.93 -18.35 -2.63
C THR A 84 15.78 -17.32 -1.88
N SER A 85 15.91 -16.11 -2.45
CA SER A 85 15.98 -14.90 -1.63
C SER A 85 14.55 -14.60 -1.16
N GLU A 86 14.26 -14.88 0.11
CA GLU A 86 13.01 -14.48 0.77
C GLU A 86 12.74 -13.00 0.48
N PRO A 87 11.60 -12.64 -0.13
CA PRO A 87 11.19 -11.24 -0.15
C PRO A 87 10.68 -10.91 1.24
N ASP A 88 11.52 -10.23 2.02
CA ASP A 88 11.11 -9.50 3.22
C ASP A 88 10.13 -8.39 2.79
N GLY A 89 8.85 -8.72 2.86
CA GLY A 89 7.78 -7.79 2.61
C GLY A 89 6.44 -8.44 2.93
N ASP A 90 5.93 -8.16 4.13
CA ASP A 90 4.51 -8.37 4.43
C ASP A 90 3.68 -7.72 3.31
N PRO A 91 2.90 -8.47 2.52
CA PRO A 91 1.99 -7.92 1.54
C PRO A 91 0.77 -7.26 2.21
N PHE A 92 0.70 -7.24 3.56
CA PHE A 92 -0.29 -6.55 4.38
C PHE A 92 0.08 -5.13 4.81
N ASN A 93 0.49 -4.35 3.82
CA ASN A 93 -0.10 -3.03 3.77
C ASN A 93 -1.58 -3.12 3.32
N ASP A 94 -2.46 -3.70 4.16
CA ASP A 94 -3.90 -3.82 3.90
C ASP A 94 -4.66 -2.65 4.57
N PRO A 95 -5.11 -1.64 3.80
CA PRO A 95 -5.78 -0.45 4.32
C PRO A 95 -7.17 -0.73 4.95
N ALA A 96 -7.67 -1.97 4.92
CA ALA A 96 -8.94 -2.34 5.57
C ALA A 96 -8.79 -2.54 7.08
N GLU A 97 -7.66 -3.05 7.56
CA GLU A 97 -7.41 -3.31 8.98
C GLU A 97 -7.11 -2.02 9.74
N ALA A 98 -6.39 -1.08 9.10
CA ALA A 98 -6.21 0.29 9.58
C ALA A 98 -7.55 1.06 9.68
N ARG A 99 -8.50 0.80 8.76
CA ARG A 99 -9.86 1.38 8.78
C ARG A 99 -10.76 0.76 9.85
N ALA A 100 -10.60 -0.53 10.17
CA ALA A 100 -11.37 -1.20 11.21
C ALA A 100 -10.92 -0.76 12.62
N ALA A 101 -9.60 -0.61 12.84
CA ALA A 101 -9.06 -0.08 14.09
C ALA A 101 -9.45 1.39 14.32
N ALA A 102 -9.50 2.22 13.27
CA ALA A 102 -9.91 3.62 13.37
C ALA A 102 -11.41 3.80 13.64
N ARG A 103 -12.27 2.84 13.24
CA ARG A 103 -13.73 2.90 13.48
C ARG A 103 -14.14 2.46 14.89
N ALA A 104 -13.25 1.80 15.63
CA ALA A 104 -13.52 1.36 17.01
C ALA A 104 -13.21 2.44 18.06
N ALA A 105 -12.55 3.53 17.69
CA ALA A 105 -12.36 4.71 18.53
C ALA A 105 -13.32 5.81 18.05
N GLY A 106 -14.45 5.96 18.73
CA GLY A 106 -15.57 6.81 18.32
C GLY A 106 -15.16 8.24 17.93
N GLU A 107 -15.70 8.70 16.79
CA GLU A 107 -15.61 10.08 16.31
C GLU A 107 -16.49 11.00 17.18
N PRO A 108 -15.96 12.11 17.74
CA PRO A 108 -16.75 13.29 18.00
C PRO A 108 -16.77 14.16 16.74
N ASN A 109 -17.98 14.43 16.27
CA ASN A 109 -18.36 15.40 15.24
C ASN A 109 -17.50 16.68 15.28
N ALA A 110 -16.68 16.92 14.26
CA ALA A 110 -15.99 18.18 14.03
C ALA A 110 -16.46 18.78 12.70
N GLN A 111 -17.32 19.80 12.84
CA GLN A 111 -17.89 20.59 11.77
C GLN A 111 -16.81 21.47 11.11
N PRO A 112 -16.80 21.64 9.77
CA PRO A 112 -15.84 22.54 9.12
C PRO A 112 -16.20 24.02 9.39
N PRO A 113 -15.24 24.89 9.73
CA PRO A 113 -15.52 26.32 9.81
C PRO A 113 -15.42 26.99 8.43
N GLY A 114 -16.52 27.64 8.05
CA GLY A 114 -16.51 29.04 7.60
C GLY A 114 -16.08 29.35 6.17
N THR A 115 -17.08 29.51 5.31
CA THR A 115 -17.05 30.24 4.03
C THR A 115 -16.69 31.72 4.25
N LEU A 116 -15.83 32.30 3.40
CA LEU A 116 -15.75 33.76 3.14
C LEU A 116 -15.38 34.01 1.65
N PRO A 117 -15.71 35.20 1.08
CA PRO A 117 -16.49 35.29 -0.16
C PRO A 117 -15.69 35.62 -1.44
N ALA A 118 -16.45 35.54 -2.53
CA ALA A 118 -16.09 35.71 -3.93
C ALA A 118 -15.50 37.07 -4.31
N GLY A 119 -14.58 37.02 -5.27
CA GLY A 119 -14.16 38.14 -6.12
C GLY A 119 -13.65 37.60 -7.46
N ASP A 120 -14.51 37.66 -8.48
CA ASP A 120 -14.12 37.64 -9.90
C ASP A 120 -13.63 39.07 -10.29
N PRO A 121 -12.86 39.29 -11.39
CA PRO A 121 -13.01 38.59 -12.68
C PRO A 121 -11.73 38.30 -13.50
N GLN A 122 -11.90 37.40 -14.48
CA GLN A 122 -11.53 37.57 -15.91
C GLN A 122 -10.66 36.44 -16.53
N ALA A 123 -11.31 35.62 -17.36
CA ALA A 123 -10.72 34.81 -18.45
C ALA A 123 -10.51 35.72 -19.70
N PRO A 124 -9.68 35.39 -20.74
CA PRO A 124 -9.67 34.12 -21.49
C PRO A 124 -8.27 33.76 -22.12
N PRO A 125 -8.12 32.91 -23.16
CA PRO A 125 -8.88 31.74 -23.61
C PRO A 125 -8.05 30.43 -23.73
N SER A 126 -8.80 29.40 -24.09
CA SER A 126 -8.50 27.98 -24.27
C SER A 126 -7.63 27.59 -25.49
N SER A 127 -7.06 26.38 -25.40
CA SER A 127 -6.76 25.39 -26.46
C SER A 127 -5.48 25.49 -27.30
N ALA A 128 -4.54 24.56 -27.06
CA ALA A 128 -4.01 23.64 -28.09
C ALA A 128 -3.12 22.53 -27.47
N THR A 129 -3.56 21.28 -27.56
CA THR A 129 -2.72 20.05 -27.56
C THR A 129 -2.30 19.72 -29.00
N PRO A 130 -1.53 18.64 -29.28
CA PRO A 130 -0.17 18.26 -28.84
C PRO A 130 0.71 17.89 -30.08
N THR A 131 2.02 17.63 -29.94
CA THR A 131 2.74 16.57 -30.72
C THR A 131 4.21 16.37 -30.27
N PRO A 132 4.84 15.21 -30.60
CA PRO A 132 5.93 14.59 -29.84
C PRO A 132 7.31 14.56 -30.57
N VAL A 133 8.29 13.88 -29.93
CA VAL A 133 9.55 13.28 -30.43
C VAL A 133 10.86 14.06 -30.14
N GLY A 134 11.77 13.44 -29.38
CA GLY A 134 13.21 13.77 -29.31
C GLY A 134 13.90 13.32 -28.01
N PRO A 135 15.17 12.84 -28.02
CA PRO A 135 15.64 11.74 -27.17
C PRO A 135 16.06 12.11 -25.73
N ARG A 136 15.97 11.09 -24.87
CA ARG A 136 16.48 10.94 -23.49
C ARG A 136 17.76 11.72 -23.21
N VAL A 137 17.69 12.66 -22.29
CA VAL A 137 18.84 13.14 -21.52
C VAL A 137 18.61 12.73 -20.07
N GLU A 138 19.39 11.77 -19.59
CA GLU A 138 19.45 11.46 -18.17
C GLU A 138 20.02 12.67 -17.41
N PRO A 139 19.32 13.22 -16.41
CA PRO A 139 19.94 14.14 -15.48
C PRO A 139 20.50 13.34 -14.30
N VAL A 140 21.83 13.37 -14.20
CA VAL A 140 22.64 13.04 -13.01
C VAL A 140 21.96 13.60 -11.74
N PRO A 141 21.88 12.85 -10.63
CA PRO A 141 21.11 13.27 -9.47
C PRO A 141 21.81 14.44 -8.76
N VAL A 142 21.23 15.63 -8.88
CA VAL A 142 21.48 16.73 -7.96
C VAL A 142 20.80 16.41 -6.64
N THR A 143 21.53 15.72 -5.77
CA THR A 143 21.10 15.40 -4.41
C THR A 143 21.12 16.70 -3.59
N SER A 144 19.97 17.34 -3.40
CA SER A 144 19.85 18.44 -2.43
C SER A 144 19.99 17.88 -1.00
N LEU A 145 20.31 18.75 -0.04
CA LEU A 145 20.67 18.48 1.37
C LEU A 145 19.80 17.47 2.16
N ALA A 146 18.64 17.06 1.66
CA ALA A 146 17.75 16.07 2.27
C ALA A 146 17.47 14.84 1.38
N GLY A 147 18.23 14.62 0.31
CA GLY A 147 17.97 13.53 -0.64
C GLY A 147 16.78 13.78 -1.57
N LEU A 148 16.26 15.02 -1.63
CA LEU A 148 15.12 15.36 -2.46
C LEU A 148 15.53 15.75 -3.87
N ASN A 149 14.83 15.21 -4.87
CA ASN A 149 14.89 15.66 -6.25
C ASN A 149 14.19 17.03 -6.43
N PRO A 150 14.89 18.07 -6.94
CA PRO A 150 14.35 19.43 -7.08
C PRO A 150 13.22 19.56 -8.12
N ARG A 151 13.03 18.57 -8.99
CA ARG A 151 11.99 18.61 -10.03
C ARG A 151 10.58 18.29 -9.51
N TYR A 152 10.49 17.70 -8.32
CA TYR A 152 9.25 17.21 -7.75
C TYR A 152 8.70 18.19 -6.70
N SER A 153 8.12 19.30 -7.16
CA SER A 153 7.43 20.29 -6.32
C SER A 153 5.92 20.23 -6.52
N PHE A 154 5.15 20.89 -5.65
CA PHE A 154 3.70 20.99 -5.86
C PHE A 154 3.36 21.74 -7.15
N ASP A 155 4.16 22.74 -7.55
CA ASP A 155 3.92 23.55 -8.75
C ASP A 155 4.06 22.73 -10.04
N THR A 156 4.94 21.72 -10.06
CA THR A 156 5.14 20.85 -11.22
C THR A 156 4.21 19.64 -11.23
N PHE A 157 3.37 19.47 -10.20
CA PHE A 157 2.46 18.33 -10.10
C PHE A 157 1.14 18.62 -10.83
N VAL A 158 0.88 17.86 -11.90
CA VAL A 158 -0.35 18.03 -12.69
C VAL A 158 -1.54 17.40 -11.96
N VAL A 159 -2.43 18.24 -11.45
CA VAL A 159 -3.67 17.82 -10.78
C VAL A 159 -4.77 17.56 -11.81
N GLY A 160 -5.43 16.42 -11.66
CA GLY A 160 -6.68 16.10 -12.35
C GLY A 160 -7.67 15.46 -11.37
N PRO A 161 -8.89 15.13 -11.80
CA PRO A 161 -9.94 14.62 -10.90
C PRO A 161 -9.51 13.41 -10.04
N SER A 162 -8.68 12.52 -10.61
CA SER A 162 -8.17 11.34 -9.90
C SER A 162 -7.02 11.62 -8.92
N LYS A 163 -6.39 12.79 -8.97
CA LYS A 163 -5.22 13.16 -8.16
C LYS A 163 -5.50 14.30 -7.19
N GLN A 164 -6.61 15.02 -7.38
CA GLN A 164 -6.98 16.18 -6.58
C GLN A 164 -7.03 15.87 -5.09
N PHE A 165 -7.63 14.74 -4.70
CA PHE A 165 -7.70 14.37 -3.30
C PHE A 165 -6.32 14.10 -2.67
N ALA A 166 -5.44 13.38 -3.39
CA ALA A 166 -4.10 13.07 -2.91
C ALA A 166 -3.20 14.31 -2.81
N GLU A 167 -3.32 15.23 -3.77
CA GLU A 167 -2.59 16.51 -3.73
C GLU A 167 -3.09 17.41 -2.60
N ALA A 168 -4.41 17.53 -2.42
CA ALA A 168 -4.98 18.34 -1.34
C ALA A 168 -4.57 17.80 0.05
N ALA A 169 -4.60 16.48 0.24
CA ALA A 169 -4.15 15.85 1.47
C ALA A 169 -2.64 16.07 1.71
N ALA A 170 -1.82 15.91 0.67
CA ALA A 170 -0.37 16.17 0.75
C ALA A 170 -0.09 17.63 1.12
N ARG A 171 -0.81 18.59 0.52
CA ARG A 171 -0.67 20.02 0.81
C ARG A 171 -1.08 20.35 2.25
N ALA A 172 -2.21 19.82 2.72
CA ALA A 172 -2.66 20.02 4.09
C ALA A 172 -1.64 19.50 5.13
N VAL A 173 -0.96 18.39 4.84
CA VAL A 173 0.11 17.85 5.70
C VAL A 173 1.38 18.68 5.63
N ALA A 174 1.71 19.23 4.46
CA ALA A 174 2.86 20.11 4.30
C ALA A 174 2.67 21.46 5.03
N GLU A 175 1.46 22.03 4.97
CA GLU A 175 1.08 23.29 5.63
C GLU A 175 1.04 23.17 7.16
N ALA A 176 0.47 22.07 7.68
CA ALA A 176 0.38 21.82 9.11
C ALA A 176 0.87 20.42 9.47
N PRO A 177 2.20 20.19 9.46
CA PRO A 177 2.79 18.89 9.77
C PRO A 177 2.35 18.39 11.14
N SER A 178 1.96 17.11 11.21
CA SER A 178 1.46 16.43 12.42
C SER A 178 0.11 16.93 12.98
N LYS A 179 -0.53 17.93 12.37
CA LYS A 179 -1.84 18.45 12.81
C LYS A 179 -2.99 18.05 11.89
N SER A 180 -2.78 18.11 10.57
CA SER A 180 -3.82 17.73 9.61
C SER A 180 -4.03 16.22 9.59
N TYR A 181 -2.93 15.47 9.41
CA TYR A 181 -2.91 14.01 9.41
C TYR A 181 -1.56 13.51 9.94
N ASN A 182 -1.59 12.42 10.71
CA ASN A 182 -0.39 11.69 11.12
C ASN A 182 -0.74 10.21 11.40
N PRO A 183 -0.27 9.25 10.58
CA PRO A 183 0.54 9.42 9.37
C PRO A 183 -0.28 9.83 8.13
N LEU A 184 0.39 10.38 7.11
CA LEU A 184 -0.14 10.48 5.75
C LEU A 184 0.31 9.26 4.95
N PHE A 185 -0.65 8.51 4.40
CA PHE A 185 -0.37 7.32 3.60
C PHE A 185 -0.90 7.49 2.17
N ILE A 186 -0.01 7.48 1.17
CA ILE A 186 -0.34 7.65 -0.26
C ILE A 186 -0.09 6.33 -1.00
N TYR A 187 -1.13 5.79 -1.66
CA TYR A 187 -1.05 4.55 -2.44
C TYR A 187 -1.67 4.71 -3.84
N GLY A 188 -1.35 3.76 -4.72
CA GLY A 188 -1.81 3.74 -6.11
C GLY A 188 -0.84 3.03 -7.03
N GLY A 189 -1.24 2.80 -8.29
CA GLY A 189 -0.41 2.17 -9.32
C GLY A 189 0.90 2.92 -9.63
N VAL A 190 1.74 2.29 -10.46
CA VAL A 190 3.01 2.87 -10.92
C VAL A 190 2.78 4.16 -11.71
N GLY A 191 3.72 5.11 -11.61
CA GLY A 191 3.64 6.37 -12.39
C GLY A 191 2.54 7.36 -11.98
N LEU A 192 1.77 7.10 -10.91
CA LEU A 192 0.68 7.99 -10.48
C LEU A 192 1.13 9.20 -9.63
N GLY A 193 2.44 9.37 -9.43
CA GLY A 193 2.98 10.57 -8.76
C GLY A 193 3.17 10.46 -7.25
N LYS A 194 3.11 9.25 -6.66
CA LYS A 194 3.37 9.03 -5.21
C LYS A 194 4.71 9.62 -4.75
N THR A 195 5.78 9.26 -5.46
CA THR A 195 7.13 9.78 -5.19
C THR A 195 7.20 11.28 -5.37
N HIS A 196 6.50 11.83 -6.37
CA HIS A 196 6.46 13.27 -6.60
C HIS A 196 5.83 14.00 -5.42
N LEU A 197 4.64 13.57 -4.96
CA LEU A 197 3.97 14.18 -3.81
C LEU A 197 4.81 14.12 -2.54
N MET A 198 5.49 12.99 -2.28
CA MET A 198 6.37 12.85 -1.11
C MET A 198 7.52 13.87 -1.12
N HIS A 199 8.12 14.11 -2.28
CA HIS A 199 9.15 15.13 -2.45
C HIS A 199 8.59 16.55 -2.34
N ALA A 200 7.41 16.79 -2.91
CA ALA A 200 6.75 18.09 -2.88
C ALA A 200 6.44 18.55 -1.45
N ILE A 201 5.96 17.63 -0.59
CA ILE A 201 5.79 17.86 0.85
C ILE A 201 7.13 18.27 1.47
N GLY A 202 8.19 17.52 1.17
CA GLY A 202 9.53 17.77 1.69
C GLY A 202 10.06 19.16 1.34
N HIS A 203 9.98 19.55 0.07
CA HIS A 203 10.38 20.88 -0.39
C HIS A 203 9.55 21.98 0.27
N TYR A 204 8.23 21.78 0.34
CA TYR A 204 7.34 22.75 0.98
C TYR A 204 7.71 22.98 2.45
N VAL A 205 7.92 21.90 3.21
CA VAL A 205 8.28 21.98 4.63
C VAL A 205 9.65 22.63 4.83
N LEU A 206 10.67 22.28 4.04
CA LEU A 206 12.00 22.88 4.17
C LEU A 206 12.00 24.38 3.83
N ASN A 207 11.20 24.80 2.85
CA ASN A 207 11.11 26.20 2.44
C ASN A 207 10.37 27.07 3.48
N HIS A 208 9.31 26.54 4.12
CA HIS A 208 8.51 27.30 5.09
C HIS A 208 8.99 27.12 6.54
N HIS A 209 9.72 26.04 6.82
CA HIS A 209 10.21 25.70 8.15
C HIS A 209 11.68 25.25 8.13
N PRO A 210 12.62 26.16 7.81
CA PRO A 210 14.04 25.82 7.63
C PRO A 210 14.72 25.25 8.89
N ALA A 211 14.16 25.50 10.07
CA ALA A 211 14.66 24.96 11.34
C ALA A 211 14.22 23.52 11.62
N LYS A 212 13.27 22.95 10.85
CA LYS A 212 12.81 21.58 11.04
C LYS A 212 13.77 20.59 10.39
N ARG A 213 14.08 19.52 11.12
CA ARG A 213 14.84 18.39 10.56
C ARG A 213 13.89 17.49 9.80
N MET A 214 14.28 17.13 8.58
CA MET A 214 13.52 16.22 7.73
C MET A 214 14.45 15.15 7.17
N VAL A 215 13.93 13.93 7.08
CA VAL A 215 14.61 12.78 6.49
C VAL A 215 13.69 12.19 5.42
N TYR A 216 14.26 11.99 4.25
CA TYR A 216 13.65 11.21 3.17
C TYR A 216 14.46 9.93 3.00
N ILE A 217 13.77 8.78 3.05
CA ILE A 217 14.40 7.47 2.88
C ILE A 217 13.49 6.54 2.08
N ALA A 218 14.07 5.78 1.15
CA ALA A 218 13.38 4.69 0.48
C ALA A 218 13.27 3.50 1.43
N GLY A 219 12.16 2.75 1.37
CA GLY A 219 11.94 1.59 2.25
C GLY A 219 13.07 0.57 2.19
N GLU A 220 13.55 0.23 1.00
CA GLU A 220 14.69 -0.67 0.81
C GLU A 220 15.97 -0.16 1.50
N ARG A 221 16.26 1.15 1.36
CA ARG A 221 17.42 1.76 2.02
C ARG A 221 17.28 1.71 3.54
N PHE A 222 16.08 2.01 4.06
CA PHE A 222 15.79 1.94 5.48
C PHE A 222 16.00 0.52 6.03
N MET A 223 15.50 -0.50 5.31
CA MET A 223 15.69 -1.90 5.69
C MET A 223 17.17 -2.29 5.68
N ASN A 224 17.91 -1.91 4.64
CA ASN A 224 19.34 -2.20 4.54
C ASN A 224 20.16 -1.55 5.67
N GLU A 225 19.86 -0.28 6.00
CA GLU A 225 20.50 0.42 7.10
C GLU A 225 20.13 -0.20 8.45
N LEU A 226 18.87 -0.61 8.64
CA LEU A 226 18.40 -1.28 9.84
C LEU A 226 19.11 -2.64 10.05
N ILE A 227 19.16 -3.48 9.02
CA ILE A 227 19.85 -4.79 9.07
C ILE A 227 21.34 -4.58 9.38
N SER A 228 21.97 -3.60 8.71
CA SER A 228 23.37 -3.28 8.94
C SER A 228 23.64 -2.76 10.35
N ALA A 229 22.71 -1.99 10.92
CA ALA A 229 22.83 -1.51 12.29
C ALA A 229 22.74 -2.65 13.30
N VAL A 230 21.74 -3.54 13.17
CA VAL A 230 21.57 -4.68 14.07
C VAL A 230 22.71 -5.69 13.99
N ARG A 231 23.33 -5.87 12.83
CA ARG A 231 24.43 -6.82 12.64
C ARG A 231 25.77 -6.33 13.24
N ASN A 232 25.94 -5.03 13.38
CA ASN A 232 27.20 -4.40 13.81
C ASN A 232 27.11 -3.81 15.24
N ASP A 233 26.03 -4.10 15.96
CA ASP A 233 25.83 -3.85 17.40
C ASP A 233 26.12 -5.14 18.19
#